data_AF-A0A7L0B4V3-F1
#
_entry.id   AF-A0A7L0B4V3-F1
#
_cell.length_a   1.000
_cell.length_b   1.000
_cell.length_c   1.000
_cell.angle_alpha   90.00
_cell.angle_beta   90.00
_cell.angle_gamma   90.00
#
_symmetry.space_group_name_H-M   'P 1'
#
loop_
_entity.id
_entity.type
_entity.pdbx_description
1 polymer ?
#
loop_
_entity_poly.entity_id
_entity_poly.type
_entity_poly.pdbx_seq_one_letter_code
_entity_poly.pdbx_strand_id
1 'polypeptide(L)'
;AGDGDCGHTHARAARAIQEWVRARPPPAAPAQLLSALAALLLAKRLACHPLVGPLAVPPPRAVMGMASRQLYGLFLTAAARPLLNRNDLPTWADAMDAGIEAMQRYGGAAPGDRTMV
;
A
#
# COMPACT_ATOMS: atom_id res chain seq x y z
N ALA A 1 21.49 3.96 -12.86
CA ALA A 1 20.86 5.28 -12.66
C ALA A 1 19.38 5.18 -13.04
N GLY A 2 18.48 5.89 -12.35
CA GLY A 2 17.03 5.83 -12.58
C GLY A 2 16.57 6.75 -13.73
N ASP A 3 15.30 6.64 -14.10
CA ASP A 3 14.63 7.42 -15.16
C ASP A 3 14.20 8.84 -14.73
N GLY A 4 14.40 9.19 -13.45
CA GLY A 4 14.06 10.51 -12.89
C GLY A 4 12.57 10.68 -12.53
N ASP A 5 11.75 9.63 -12.65
CA ASP A 5 10.30 9.72 -12.43
C ASP A 5 9.88 9.54 -10.96
N CYS A 6 10.79 9.00 -10.14
CA CYS A 6 10.50 8.47 -8.80
C CYS A 6 9.74 9.49 -7.92
N GLY A 7 10.18 10.76 -7.92
CA GLY A 7 9.52 11.82 -7.15
C GLY A 7 8.08 12.09 -7.59
N HIS A 8 7.81 12.14 -8.90
CA HIS A 8 6.45 12.30 -9.44
C HIS A 8 5.57 11.10 -9.11
N THR A 9 6.15 9.91 -9.19
CA THR A 9 5.51 8.64 -8.89
C THR A 9 5.07 8.56 -7.42
N HIS A 10 5.92 8.94 -6.46
CA HIS A 10 5.55 9.01 -5.04
C HIS A 10 4.60 10.16 -4.71
N ALA A 11 4.78 11.34 -5.33
CA ALA A 11 3.91 12.49 -5.10
C ALA A 11 2.44 12.20 -5.50
N ARG A 12 2.22 11.48 -6.60
CA ARG A 12 0.87 11.06 -7.02
C ARG A 12 0.25 10.07 -6.02
N ALA A 13 1.01 9.10 -5.51
CA ALA A 13 0.54 8.18 -4.47
C ALA A 13 0.13 8.92 -3.19
N ALA A 14 1.00 9.80 -2.69
CA ALA A 14 0.76 10.57 -1.48
C ALA A 14 -0.50 11.46 -1.61
N ARG A 15 -0.67 12.15 -2.75
CA ARG A 15 -1.87 12.96 -3.01
C ARG A 15 -3.15 12.11 -3.02
N ALA A 16 -3.13 10.95 -3.65
CA ALA A 16 -4.29 10.08 -3.68
C ALA A 16 -4.64 9.51 -2.29
N ILE A 17 -3.63 9.19 -1.46
CA ILE A 17 -3.84 8.84 -0.05
C ILE A 17 -4.48 10.01 0.70
N GLN A 18 -3.99 11.23 0.51
CA GLN A 18 -4.57 12.42 1.15
C GLN A 18 -6.02 12.66 0.72
N GLU A 19 -6.33 12.55 -0.57
CA GLU A 19 -7.70 12.65 -1.10
C GLU A 19 -8.60 11.59 -0.48
N TRP A 20 -8.13 10.35 -0.39
CA TRP A 20 -8.85 9.24 0.23
C TRP A 20 -9.13 9.48 1.72
N VAL A 21 -8.14 9.96 2.49
CA VAL A 21 -8.30 10.32 3.90
C VAL A 21 -9.26 11.49 4.09
N ARG A 22 -9.26 12.48 3.19
CA ARG A 22 -10.17 13.64 3.27
C ARG A 22 -11.61 13.29 2.90
N ALA A 23 -11.81 12.32 2.01
CA ALA A 23 -13.12 11.93 1.52
C ALA A 23 -13.94 11.13 2.56
N ARG A 24 -13.28 10.49 3.53
CA ARG A 24 -13.94 9.66 4.54
C ARG A 24 -13.07 9.45 5.79
N PRO A 25 -13.67 9.23 6.96
CA PRO A 25 -12.89 8.81 8.12
C PRO A 25 -12.16 7.48 7.82
N PRO A 26 -10.86 7.37 8.14
CA PRO A 26 -10.13 6.12 7.98
C PRO A 26 -10.67 5.04 8.92
N PRO A 27 -10.54 3.75 8.58
CA PRO A 27 -10.88 2.66 9.49
C PRO A 27 -10.10 2.77 10.81
N ALA A 28 -10.78 2.57 11.94
CA ALA A 28 -10.15 2.61 13.26
C ALA A 28 -9.23 1.40 13.51
N ALA A 29 -9.51 0.26 12.87
CA ALA A 29 -8.70 -0.95 12.97
C ALA A 29 -7.45 -0.82 12.07
N PRO A 30 -6.22 -0.90 12.63
CA PRO A 30 -4.99 -0.69 11.87
C PRO A 30 -4.82 -1.65 10.68
N ALA A 31 -5.15 -2.93 10.84
CA ALA A 31 -5.09 -3.89 9.73
C ALA A 31 -6.00 -3.50 8.56
N GLN A 32 -7.20 -2.96 8.86
CA GLN A 32 -8.13 -2.50 7.84
C GLN A 32 -7.62 -1.23 7.16
N LEU A 33 -7.01 -0.32 7.91
CA LEU A 33 -6.36 0.86 7.36
C LEU A 33 -5.25 0.47 6.37
N LEU A 34 -4.31 -0.38 6.77
CA LEU A 34 -3.20 -0.81 5.92
C LEU A 34 -3.70 -1.57 4.68
N SER A 35 -4.71 -2.44 4.84
CA SER A 35 -5.34 -3.15 3.73
C SER A 35 -6.02 -2.21 2.74
N ALA A 36 -6.70 -1.18 3.23
CA ALA A 36 -7.35 -0.18 2.37
C ALA A 36 -6.33 0.67 1.59
N LEU A 37 -5.21 1.04 2.23
CA LEU A 37 -4.11 1.74 1.56
C LEU A 37 -3.44 0.84 0.52
N ALA A 38 -3.25 -0.45 0.82
CA ALA A 38 -2.74 -1.42 -0.15
C ALA A 38 -3.64 -1.51 -1.39
N ALA A 39 -4.96 -1.62 -1.18
CA ALA A 39 -5.94 -1.65 -2.26
C ALA A 39 -5.92 -0.36 -3.10
N LEU A 40 -5.79 0.80 -2.45
CA LEU A 40 -5.67 2.10 -3.12
C LEU A 40 -4.43 2.17 -4.03
N LEU A 41 -3.28 1.69 -3.56
CA LEU A 41 -2.04 1.70 -4.34
C LEU A 41 -2.01 0.64 -5.46
N LEU A 42 -2.59 -0.53 -5.20
CA LEU A 42 -2.64 -1.66 -6.15
C LEU A 42 -3.74 -1.52 -7.21
N ALA A 43 -4.68 -0.59 -7.04
CA ALA A 43 -5.77 -0.37 -7.97
C ALA A 43 -5.25 -0.18 -9.40
N LYS A 44 -5.40 -1.23 -10.22
CA LYS A 44 -5.31 -1.15 -11.68
C LYS A 44 -6.68 -0.75 -12.21
N ARG A 45 -6.67 -0.14 -13.39
CA ARG A 45 -7.85 0.24 -14.18
C ARG A 45 -8.64 -1.01 -14.62
N LEU A 46 -9.21 -1.75 -13.68
CA LEU A 46 -10.25 -2.74 -13.95
C LEU A 46 -11.55 -1.95 -14.11
N ALA A 47 -11.83 -1.58 -15.36
CA ALA A 47 -13.20 -1.30 -15.75
C ALA A 47 -14.03 -2.57 -15.51
N CYS A 48 -15.13 -2.40 -14.77
CA CYS A 48 -16.32 -3.26 -14.78
C CYS A 48 -16.10 -4.78 -14.57
N HIS A 49 -16.20 -5.25 -13.32
CA HIS A 49 -16.68 -6.61 -13.03
C HIS A 49 -17.98 -6.51 -12.20
N PRO A 50 -19.13 -7.02 -12.67
CA PRO A 50 -20.44 -6.71 -12.11
C PRO A 50 -20.85 -7.52 -10.86
N LEU A 51 -19.89 -7.95 -10.02
CA LEU A 51 -20.19 -8.85 -8.88
C LEU A 51 -20.05 -8.22 -7.48
N VAL A 52 -19.89 -6.90 -7.37
CA VAL A 52 -19.85 -6.23 -6.05
C VAL A 52 -20.91 -5.13 -6.02
N GLY A 53 -21.91 -5.31 -5.15
CA GLY A 53 -23.09 -4.46 -5.00
C GLY A 53 -22.82 -3.01 -4.56
N PRO A 54 -23.86 -2.22 -4.24
CA PRO A 54 -23.85 -0.75 -4.20
C PRO A 54 -23.00 -0.08 -3.10
N LEU A 55 -22.17 -0.84 -2.38
CA LEU A 55 -21.12 -0.32 -1.50
C LEU A 55 -19.76 -0.17 -2.21
N ALA A 56 -19.73 -0.28 -3.54
CA ALA A 56 -18.53 -0.22 -4.36
C ALA A 56 -17.97 1.21 -4.41
N VAL A 57 -16.94 1.45 -3.60
CA VAL A 57 -16.03 2.59 -3.76
C VAL A 57 -15.57 2.65 -5.22
N PRO A 58 -15.71 3.78 -5.94
CA PRO A 58 -15.20 3.88 -7.30
C PRO A 58 -13.69 3.57 -7.29
N PRO A 59 -13.19 2.70 -8.20
CA PRO A 59 -11.80 2.31 -8.17
C PRO A 59 -10.92 3.55 -8.34
N PRO A 60 -9.98 3.80 -7.41
CA PRO A 60 -9.10 4.95 -7.52
C PRO A 60 -8.27 4.85 -8.79
N ARG A 61 -8.10 5.97 -9.49
CA ARG A 61 -7.22 6.06 -10.65
C ARG A 61 -5.82 5.61 -10.24
N ALA A 62 -5.18 4.75 -11.02
CA ALA A 62 -3.88 4.18 -10.66
C ALA A 62 -2.86 5.30 -10.31
N VAL A 63 -2.40 5.33 -9.06
CA VAL A 63 -1.79 6.53 -8.44
C VAL A 63 -0.27 6.65 -8.52
N MET A 64 0.47 5.70 -9.11
CA MET A 64 1.94 5.61 -9.02
C MET A 64 2.55 4.90 -10.26
N GLY A 65 3.80 4.43 -10.27
CA GLY A 65 4.40 3.58 -11.31
C GLY A 65 4.17 2.09 -11.03
N MET A 66 4.29 1.19 -12.00
CA MET A 66 3.96 -0.23 -11.82
C MET A 66 4.82 -0.93 -10.75
N ALA A 67 6.14 -0.77 -10.82
CA ALA A 67 7.07 -1.43 -9.91
C ALA A 67 6.88 -0.95 -8.46
N SER A 68 6.86 0.36 -8.24
CA SER A 68 6.70 0.93 -6.91
C SER A 68 5.31 0.63 -6.32
N ARG A 69 4.23 0.67 -7.11
CA ARG A 69 2.88 0.26 -6.63
C ARG A 69 2.87 -1.15 -6.07
N GLN A 70 3.54 -2.07 -6.76
CA GLN A 70 3.58 -3.47 -6.34
C GLN A 70 4.35 -3.62 -5.03
N LEU A 71 5.46 -2.90 -4.85
CA LEU A 71 6.26 -2.95 -3.63
C LEU A 71 5.54 -2.34 -2.42
N TYR A 72 5.00 -1.13 -2.53
CA TYR A 72 4.26 -0.51 -1.43
C TYR A 72 2.95 -1.25 -1.12
N GLY A 73 2.24 -1.73 -2.15
CA GLY A 73 1.04 -2.55 -1.96
C GLY A 73 1.34 -3.86 -1.24
N LEU A 74 2.44 -4.52 -1.61
CA LEU A 74 2.92 -5.73 -0.96
C LEU A 74 3.30 -5.49 0.50
N PHE A 75 4.08 -4.43 0.76
CA PHE A 75 4.48 -4.00 2.11
C PHE A 75 3.24 -3.84 3.01
N LEU A 76 2.27 -3.04 2.57
CA LEU A 76 1.06 -2.74 3.35
C LEU A 76 0.20 -3.98 3.57
N THR A 77 0.12 -4.87 2.57
CA THR A 77 -0.62 -6.13 2.69
C THR A 77 0.01 -7.07 3.70
N ALA A 78 1.34 -7.16 3.75
CA ALA A 78 2.05 -7.98 4.72
C ALA A 78 1.97 -7.37 6.13
N ALA A 79 2.19 -6.07 6.25
CA ALA A 79 2.12 -5.33 7.52
C ALA A 79 0.72 -5.34 8.15
N ALA A 80 -0.35 -5.52 7.37
CA ALA A 80 -1.70 -5.67 7.91
C ALA A 80 -1.87 -6.94 8.75
N ARG A 81 -1.07 -8.00 8.52
CA ARG A 81 -1.31 -9.33 9.12
C ARG A 81 -1.08 -9.35 10.64
N PRO A 82 0.04 -8.83 11.19
CA PRO A 82 0.23 -8.82 12.64
C PRO A 82 -0.83 -7.99 13.37
N LEU A 83 -1.39 -6.98 12.69
CA LEU A 83 -2.34 -6.02 13.25
C LEU A 83 -3.81 -6.49 13.23
N LEU A 84 -4.09 -7.73 12.81
CA LEU A 84 -5.47 -8.23 12.70
C LEU A 84 -6.19 -8.26 14.05
N ASN A 85 -5.47 -8.58 15.13
CA ASN A 85 -6.05 -8.82 16.46
C ASN A 85 -5.43 -7.96 17.57
N ARG A 86 -4.35 -7.21 17.29
CA ARG A 86 -3.58 -6.42 18.26
C ARG A 86 -3.14 -5.10 17.63
N ASN A 87 -2.99 -4.06 18.45
CA ASN A 87 -2.56 -2.73 18.00
C ASN A 87 -1.56 -2.05 18.97
N ASP A 88 -0.90 -2.84 19.81
CA ASP A 88 0.14 -2.34 20.72
C ASP A 88 1.46 -2.03 19.97
N LEU A 89 2.34 -1.25 20.60
CA LEU A 89 3.59 -0.80 20.00
C LEU A 89 4.49 -1.96 19.50
N PRO A 90 4.69 -3.06 20.25
CA PRO A 90 5.41 -4.22 19.74
C PRO A 90 4.79 -4.81 18.46
N THR A 91 3.46 -4.93 18.41
CA THR A 91 2.77 -5.45 17.22
C THR A 91 2.99 -4.54 16.00
N TRP A 92 3.13 -3.23 16.19
CA TRP A 92 3.47 -2.31 15.11
C TRP A 92 4.91 -2.50 14.61
N ALA A 93 5.86 -2.85 15.48
CA ALA A 93 7.21 -3.22 15.04
C ALA A 93 7.17 -4.50 14.21
N ASP A 94 6.48 -5.54 14.68
CA ASP A 94 6.28 -6.80 13.94
C ASP A 94 5.62 -6.56 12.58
N ALA A 95 4.68 -5.61 12.49
CA ALA A 95 4.04 -5.21 11.24
C ALA A 95 5.02 -4.58 10.25
N MET A 96 5.92 -3.70 10.72
CA MET A 96 6.94 -3.10 9.86
C MET A 96 7.94 -4.16 9.38
N ASP A 97 8.38 -5.05 10.26
CA ASP A 97 9.29 -6.15 9.92
C ASP A 97 8.65 -7.09 8.88
N ALA A 98 7.39 -7.47 9.05
CA ALA A 98 6.66 -8.29 8.09
C ALA A 98 6.55 -7.62 6.71
N GLY A 99 6.34 -6.30 6.67
CA GLY A 99 6.33 -5.52 5.44
C GLY A 99 7.70 -5.51 4.74
N ILE A 100 8.77 -5.27 5.50
CA ILE A 100 10.16 -5.24 5.01
C ILE A 100 10.59 -6.62 4.51
N GLU A 101 10.30 -7.70 5.26
CA GLU A 101 10.59 -9.08 4.85
C GLU A 101 9.90 -9.42 3.53
N ALA A 102 8.62 -9.04 3.37
CA ALA A 102 7.90 -9.25 2.13
C ALA A 102 8.56 -8.51 0.96
N MET A 103 8.91 -7.24 1.14
CA MET A 103 9.61 -6.46 0.12
C MET A 103 10.96 -7.08 -0.28
N GLN A 104 11.74 -7.56 0.69
CA GLN A 104 13.00 -8.27 0.41
C GLN A 104 12.76 -9.56 -0.37
N ARG A 105 11.86 -10.42 0.11
CA ARG A 105 11.57 -11.72 -0.48
C ARG A 105 11.08 -11.63 -1.92
N TYR A 106 10.16 -10.71 -2.21
CA TYR A 106 9.53 -10.62 -3.53
C TYR A 106 10.15 -9.55 -4.45
N GLY A 107 10.84 -8.56 -3.88
CA GLY A 107 11.57 -7.54 -4.62
C GLY A 107 13.02 -7.93 -4.95
N GLY A 108 13.58 -8.93 -4.26
CA GLY A 108 14.93 -9.44 -4.51
C GLY A 108 16.05 -8.49 -4.07
N ALA A 109 15.74 -7.54 -3.18
CA ALA A 109 16.70 -6.58 -2.65
C ALA A 109 17.11 -6.94 -1.21
N ALA A 110 18.33 -6.59 -0.84
CA ALA A 110 18.90 -6.74 0.49
C ALA A 110 19.51 -5.41 0.99
N PRO A 111 19.77 -5.29 2.30
CA PRO A 111 20.46 -4.13 2.85
C PRO A 111 21.79 -3.86 2.12
N GLY A 112 21.94 -2.66 1.58
CA GLY A 112 23.13 -2.26 0.80
C GLY A 112 22.91 -2.19 -0.72
N ASP A 113 21.81 -2.72 -1.24
CA ASP A 113 21.49 -2.70 -2.69
C ASP A 113 21.03 -1.34 -3.21
N ARG A 114 21.07 -0.30 -2.35
CA ARG A 114 20.68 1.09 -2.66
C ARG A 114 19.21 1.19 -3.09
N THR A 115 18.35 0.46 -2.39
CA THR A 115 16.89 0.55 -2.52
C THR A 115 16.30 1.22 -1.27
N MET A 116 14.96 1.21 -1.13
CA MET A 116 14.31 1.65 0.11
C MET A 116 14.47 0.62 1.26
N VAL A 117 14.69 -0.66 0.91
CA VAL A 117 15.14 -1.69 1.85
C VAL A 117 16.59 -1.40 2.24
#